data_AF-A0A645B0X7-F1
#
_entry.id   AF-A0A645B0X7-F1
#
_cell.length_a   1.000
_cell.length_b   1.000
_cell.length_c   1.000
_cell.angle_alpha   90.00
_cell.angle_beta   90.00
_cell.angle_gamma   90.00
#
_symmetry.space_group_name_H-M   'P 1'
#
loop_
_entity.id
_entity.type
_entity.pdbx_description
1 polymer ?
#
loop_
_entity_poly.entity_id
_entity_poly.type
_entity_poly.pdbx_seq_one_letter_code
_entity_poly.pdbx_strand_id
1 'polypeptide(L)'
;MADYAENERICRSRMLLIYFDEKNPKDCGSCDVCLRKTETGLTNYEFNKIETLLAESLEATSPQRLDNLLQSIPGFPAEKVIKVIRFLVDRGRLSLNDDEIALSVHRPG
;
A
#
# COMPACT_ATOMS: atom_id res chain seq x y z
N MET A 1 -24.59 0.81 -11.40
CA MET A 1 -24.99 0.68 -9.98
C MET A 1 -24.24 -0.48 -9.33
N ALA A 2 -22.92 -0.56 -9.55
CA ALA A 2 -22.08 -1.71 -9.21
C ALA A 2 -20.92 -1.35 -8.27
N ASP A 3 -20.96 -0.19 -7.60
CA ASP A 3 -19.86 0.28 -6.74
C ASP A 3 -19.98 -0.16 -5.28
N TYR A 4 -21.10 -0.76 -4.86
CA TYR A 4 -21.30 -1.11 -3.45
C TYR A 4 -20.47 -2.31 -2.99
N ALA A 5 -19.94 -3.13 -3.91
CA ALA A 5 -19.15 -4.31 -3.57
C ALA A 5 -17.63 -4.04 -3.45
N GLU A 6 -17.11 -2.97 -4.07
CA GLU A 6 -15.70 -2.54 -3.87
C GLU A 6 -15.52 -1.68 -2.60
N ASN A 7 -16.61 -1.23 -2.00
CA ASN A 7 -16.64 -0.36 -0.82
C ASN A 7 -16.13 -1.01 0.48
N GLU A 8 -15.88 -2.33 0.52
CA GLU A 8 -15.39 -2.99 1.74
C GLU A 8 -13.92 -2.72 2.06
N ARG A 9 -13.16 -2.10 1.15
CA ARG A 9 -11.75 -1.74 1.35
C ARG A 9 -11.48 -0.23 1.41
N ILE A 10 -12.46 0.60 1.04
CA ILE A 10 -12.29 2.05 0.94
C ILE A 10 -12.63 2.68 2.29
N CYS A 11 -11.76 3.56 2.79
CA CYS A 11 -12.00 4.29 4.03
C CYS A 11 -13.32 5.10 3.98
N ARG A 12 -14.16 5.01 5.02
CA ARG A 12 -15.44 5.75 5.10
C ARG A 12 -15.28 7.26 4.96
N SER A 13 -14.29 7.83 5.67
CA SER A 13 -14.03 9.27 5.59
C SER A 13 -13.59 9.66 4.19
N ARG A 14 -12.76 8.84 3.54
CA ARG A 14 -12.31 9.10 2.17
C ARG A 14 -13.48 9.19 1.19
N MET A 15 -14.50 8.33 1.31
CA MET A 15 -15.71 8.42 0.49
C MET A 15 -16.42 9.77 0.65
N LEU A 16 -16.56 10.25 1.88
CA LEU A 16 -17.19 11.55 2.17
C LEU A 16 -16.37 12.71 1.58
N LEU A 17 -15.05 12.68 1.72
CA LEU A 17 -14.18 13.74 1.21
C LEU A 17 -14.19 13.80 -0.33
N ILE A 18 -14.23 12.65 -1.01
CA ILE A 18 -14.43 12.57 -2.47
C ILE A 18 -15.75 13.23 -2.87
N TYR A 19 -16.84 12.98 -2.12
CA TYR A 19 -18.14 13.60 -2.39
C TYR A 19 -18.11 15.14 -2.27
N PHE A 20 -17.25 15.69 -1.40
CA PHE A 20 -17.03 17.13 -1.26
C PHE A 20 -15.91 17.68 -2.14
N ASP A 21 -15.54 16.97 -3.21
CA ASP A 21 -14.53 17.37 -4.21
C ASP A 21 -13.12 17.60 -3.64
N GLU A 22 -12.80 16.95 -2.51
CA GLU A 22 -11.44 16.97 -1.99
C GLU A 22 -10.52 16.12 -2.86
N LYS A 23 -9.39 16.72 -3.27
CA LYS A 23 -8.39 16.06 -4.12
C LYS A 23 -7.43 15.25 -3.25
N ASN A 24 -7.22 13.99 -3.63
CA ASN A 24 -6.32 13.03 -2.96
C ASN A 24 -6.63 12.74 -1.48
N PRO A 25 -7.89 12.39 -1.14
CA PRO A 25 -8.24 12.12 0.25
C PRO A 25 -7.55 10.84 0.74
N LYS A 26 -7.02 10.92 1.96
CA LYS A 26 -6.26 9.84 2.60
C LYS A 26 -7.16 9.02 3.51
N ASP A 27 -6.76 7.79 3.77
CA ASP A 27 -7.44 6.94 4.74
C ASP A 27 -7.34 7.55 6.15
N CYS A 28 -8.44 7.56 6.91
CA CYS A 28 -8.53 8.25 8.20
C CYS A 28 -7.88 7.50 9.38
N GLY A 29 -7.66 6.20 9.25
CA GLY A 29 -7.06 5.37 10.30
C GLY A 29 -7.97 5.01 11.48
N SER A 30 -9.21 5.52 11.54
CA SER A 30 -10.11 5.35 12.70
C SER A 30 -11.47 4.74 12.40
N CYS A 31 -11.88 4.63 11.13
CA CYS A 31 -13.13 3.94 10.77
C CYS A 31 -12.99 2.41 10.83
N ASP A 32 -14.12 1.71 10.93
CA ASP A 32 -14.21 0.24 10.88
C ASP A 32 -13.47 -0.37 9.68
N VAL A 33 -13.57 0.23 8.50
CA VAL A 33 -12.83 -0.23 7.31
C VAL A 33 -11.33 -0.09 7.50
N CYS A 34 -10.85 1.05 8.01
CA CYS A 34 -9.43 1.27 8.28
C CYS A 34 -8.86 0.31 9.33
N LEU A 35 -9.66 -0.07 10.32
CA LEU A 35 -9.26 -0.92 11.43
C LEU A 35 -9.36 -2.43 11.13
N ARG A 36 -10.11 -2.82 10.08
CA ARG A 36 -10.22 -4.21 9.62
C ARG A 36 -8.84 -4.78 9.29
N LYS A 37 -8.60 -6.03 9.68
CA LYS A 37 -7.35 -6.75 9.42
C LYS A 37 -7.31 -7.37 8.03
N THR A 38 -6.14 -7.29 7.38
CA THR A 38 -5.82 -7.93 6.11
C THR A 38 -5.27 -9.34 6.31
N GLU A 39 -5.04 -10.07 5.21
CA GLU A 39 -4.34 -11.37 5.19
C GLU A 39 -2.92 -11.28 5.79
N THR A 40 -2.29 -10.10 5.80
CA THR A 40 -0.97 -9.88 6.40
C THR A 40 -1.01 -9.66 7.92
N GLY A 41 -2.21 -9.60 8.53
CA GLY A 41 -2.42 -9.28 9.94
C GLY A 41 -2.27 -7.80 10.28
N LEU A 42 -2.02 -6.95 9.29
CA LEU A 42 -2.03 -5.49 9.41
C LEU A 42 -3.45 -4.95 9.33
N THR A 43 -3.71 -3.75 9.86
CA THR A 43 -4.96 -3.08 9.52
C THR A 43 -4.93 -2.61 8.06
N ASN A 44 -6.09 -2.43 7.44
CA ASN A 44 -6.19 -1.84 6.10
C ASN A 44 -5.45 -0.50 6.03
N TYR A 45 -5.57 0.34 7.06
CA TYR A 45 -4.84 1.61 7.13
C TYR A 45 -3.32 1.42 7.08
N GLU A 46 -2.78 0.54 7.92
CA GLU A 46 -1.33 0.27 7.95
C GLU A 46 -0.85 -0.28 6.61
N PHE A 47 -1.57 -1.26 6.07
CA PHE A 47 -1.24 -1.89 4.80
C PHE A 47 -1.24 -0.85 3.66
N ASN A 48 -2.34 -0.12 3.47
CA ASN A 48 -2.49 0.87 2.40
C ASN A 48 -1.46 1.98 2.52
N LYS A 49 -1.15 2.41 3.75
CA LYS A 49 -0.18 3.47 4.00
C LYS A 49 1.24 3.02 3.65
N ILE A 50 1.65 1.83 4.07
CA ILE A 50 2.96 1.25 3.72
C ILE A 50 3.06 1.05 2.21
N GLU A 51 2.03 0.47 1.60
CA GLU A 51 1.97 0.24 0.14
C GLU A 51 2.13 1.55 -0.65
N THR A 52 1.43 2.61 -0.23
CA THR A 52 1.53 3.93 -0.89
C THR A 52 2.95 4.49 -0.77
N LEU A 53 3.57 4.39 0.42
CA LEU A 53 4.94 4.87 0.63
C LEU A 53 5.97 4.05 -0.18
N LEU A 54 5.77 2.72 -0.29
CA LEU A 54 6.61 1.87 -1.14
C LEU A 54 6.48 2.27 -2.62
N ALA A 55 5.24 2.49 -3.09
CA ALA A 55 4.99 2.93 -4.45
C ALA A 55 5.64 4.28 -4.73
N GLU A 56 5.43 5.29 -3.87
CA GLU A 56 6.04 6.62 -3.99
C GLU A 56 7.59 6.54 -4.01
N SER A 57 8.19 5.70 -3.15
CA SER A 57 9.65 5.50 -3.10
C SER A 57 10.18 4.86 -4.39
N LEU A 58 9.50 3.82 -4.88
CA LEU A 58 9.92 3.07 -6.07
C LEU A 58 9.64 3.82 -7.38
N GLU A 59 8.58 4.65 -7.43
CA GLU A 59 8.32 5.55 -8.55
C GLU A 59 9.42 6.62 -8.67
N ALA A 60 9.90 7.13 -7.53
CA ALA A 60 11.01 8.08 -7.52
C ALA A 60 12.35 7.43 -7.90
N THR A 61 12.59 6.18 -7.51
CA THR A 61 13.82 5.45 -7.82
C THR A 61 13.53 3.96 -7.80
N SER A 62 13.69 3.25 -8.91
CA SER A 62 13.56 1.79 -8.98
C SER A 62 14.62 1.20 -9.93
N PRO A 63 15.26 0.07 -9.60
CA PRO A 63 15.11 -0.74 -8.38
C PRO A 63 15.75 -0.09 -7.14
N GLN A 64 15.35 -0.55 -5.94
CA GLN A 64 15.97 -0.16 -4.65
C GLN A 64 16.27 -1.38 -3.79
N ARG A 65 17.37 -1.32 -3.03
CA ARG A 65 17.67 -2.33 -2.00
C ARG A 65 16.64 -2.29 -0.88
N LEU A 66 16.34 -3.45 -0.29
CA LEU A 66 15.42 -3.59 0.85
C LEU A 66 15.78 -2.62 1.99
N ASP A 67 17.06 -2.52 2.37
CA ASP A 67 17.51 -1.63 3.44
C ASP A 67 17.16 -0.16 3.18
N ASN A 68 17.26 0.29 1.91
CA ASN A 68 16.94 1.65 1.52
C ASN A 68 15.42 1.92 1.62
N LEU A 69 14.59 0.93 1.26
CA LEU A 69 13.13 1.02 1.41
C LEU A 69 12.69 1.03 2.87
N LEU A 70 13.36 0.26 3.73
CA LEU A 70 13.10 0.29 5.17
C LEU A 70 13.45 1.67 5.77
N GLN A 71 14.52 2.30 5.29
CA GLN A 71 14.92 3.65 5.72
C GLN A 71 13.99 4.75 5.17
N SER A 72 13.41 4.58 3.98
CA SER A 72 12.47 5.56 3.41
C SER A 72 11.08 5.52 4.08
N ILE A 73 10.81 4.50 4.91
CA ILE A 73 9.53 4.30 5.60
C ILE A 73 9.73 4.24 7.14
N PRO A 74 10.19 5.33 7.80
CA PRO A 74 10.51 5.33 9.23
C PRO A 74 9.26 5.24 10.14
N GLY A 75 8.06 5.46 9.59
CA GLY A 75 6.81 5.46 10.35
C GLY A 75 6.27 4.07 10.71
N PHE A 76 6.89 2.99 10.23
CA PHE A 76 6.44 1.63 10.46
C PHE A 76 7.61 0.71 10.86
N PRO A 77 7.39 -0.24 11.79
CA PRO A 77 8.38 -1.27 12.09
C PRO A 77 8.76 -2.05 10.83
N ALA A 78 10.05 -2.37 10.68
CA ALA A 78 10.58 -3.08 9.51
C ALA A 78 9.82 -4.39 9.23
N GLU A 79 9.42 -5.12 10.27
CA GLU A 79 8.61 -6.34 10.13
C GLU A 79 7.30 -6.12 9.37
N LYS A 80 6.61 -5.00 9.62
CA LYS A 80 5.36 -4.66 8.93
C LYS A 80 5.63 -4.31 7.47
N VAL A 81 6.70 -3.55 7.21
CA VAL A 81 7.09 -3.17 5.84
C VAL A 81 7.45 -4.41 5.02
N ILE A 82 8.26 -5.32 5.59
CA ILE A 82 8.62 -6.60 4.96
C ILE A 82 7.38 -7.45 4.69
N LYS A 83 6.41 -7.50 5.60
CA LYS A 83 5.13 -8.22 5.37
C LYS A 83 4.38 -7.69 4.16
N VAL A 84 4.32 -6.36 4.00
CA VAL A 84 3.66 -5.73 2.83
C VAL A 84 4.45 -6.00 1.55
N ILE A 85 5.77 -5.85 1.57
CA ILE A 85 6.64 -6.17 0.43
C ILE A 85 6.40 -7.61 -0.03
N ARG A 86 6.49 -8.59 0.88
CA ARG A 86 6.27 -10.01 0.55
C ARG A 86 4.90 -10.23 -0.07
N PHE A 87 3.86 -9.66 0.53
CA PHE A 87 2.51 -9.74 -0.02
C PHE A 87 2.42 -9.18 -1.45
N LEU A 88 3.06 -8.03 -1.72
CA LEU A 88 3.06 -7.43 -3.05
C LEU A 88 3.87 -8.23 -4.07
N VAL A 89 4.96 -8.88 -3.63
CA VAL A 89 5.73 -9.82 -4.46
C VAL A 89 4.89 -11.06 -4.80
N ASP A 90 4.22 -11.67 -3.81
CA ASP A 90 3.35 -12.83 -4.00
C ASP A 90 2.19 -12.53 -4.96
N ARG A 91 1.72 -11.28 -5.00
CA ARG A 91 0.67 -10.80 -5.92
C ARG A 91 1.22 -10.33 -7.28
N GLY A 92 2.53 -10.42 -7.50
CA GLY A 92 3.18 -10.03 -8.76
C GLY A 92 3.19 -8.52 -9.04
N ARG A 93 3.08 -7.69 -7.99
CA ARG A 93 3.10 -6.22 -8.10
C ARG A 93 4.48 -5.62 -7.87
N LEU A 94 5.30 -6.30 -7.08
CA LEU A 94 6.73 -6.02 -6.93
C LEU A 94 7.52 -7.25 -7.38
N SER A 95 8.72 -7.03 -7.91
CA SER A 95 9.70 -8.09 -8.14
C SER A 95 10.82 -7.99 -7.11
N LEU A 96 11.23 -9.13 -6.57
CA LEU A 96 12.38 -9.26 -5.70
C LEU A 96 13.47 -10.06 -6.43
N ASN A 97 14.62 -9.44 -6.67
CA ASN A 97 15.81 -10.07 -7.21
C ASN A 97 16.94 -9.91 -6.18
N ASP A 98 17.36 -11.00 -5.55
CA ASP A 98 18.23 -10.99 -4.38
C ASP A 98 17.67 -10.07 -3.26
N ASP A 99 18.26 -8.89 -3.07
CA ASP A 99 17.82 -7.85 -2.12
C ASP A 99 17.25 -6.60 -2.80
N GLU A 100 17.15 -6.60 -4.14
CA GLU A 100 16.61 -5.50 -4.91
C GLU A 100 15.12 -5.68 -5.20
N ILE A 101 14.37 -4.64 -4.88
CA ILE A 101 12.92 -4.55 -5.09
C ILE A 101 12.66 -3.55 -6.21
N ALA A 102 11.83 -3.96 -7.17
CA ALA A 102 11.41 -3.12 -8.29
C ALA A 102 9.90 -3.21 -8.48
N LEU A 103 9.33 -2.18 -9.13
CA LEU A 103 7.95 -2.26 -9.63
C LEU A 103 7.86 -3.34 -10.70
N SER A 104 6.88 -4.23 -10.58
CA SER A 104 6.58 -5.20 -11.64
C SER A 104 5.99 -4.46 -12.84
N VAL A 105 6.84 -4.06 -13.79
CA VAL A 105 6.37 -3.53 -15.06
C VAL A 105 5.78 -4.72 -15.82
N HIS A 106 4.46 -4.80 -15.88
CA HIS A 106 3.79 -5.74 -16.77
C HIS A 106 4.23 -5.37 -18.19
N ARG A 107 5.22 -6.09 -18.76
CA ARG A 107 5.55 -5.95 -20.18
C ARG A 107 4.33 -6.49 -20.94
N PRO A 108 3.54 -5.66 -21.64
CA PRO A 108 2.60 -6.21 -22.60
C PRO A 108 3.47 -6.83 -23.70
N GLY A 109 3.38 -8.15 -23.83
CA GLY A 109 3.91 -8.85 -25.00
C GLY A 109 3.12 -8.50 -26.25
#